data_AF-A0A6A6GS71-F1
#
_entry.id   AF-A0A6A6GS71-F1
#
_cell.length_a   1.000
_cell.length_b   1.000
_cell.length_c   1.000
_cell.angle_alpha   90.00
_cell.angle_beta   90.00
_cell.angle_gamma   90.00
#
_symmetry.space_group_name_H-M   'P 1'
#
loop_
_entity.id
_entity.type
_entity.pdbx_description
1 polymer ?
#
loop_
_entity_poly.entity_id
_entity_poly.type
_entity_poly.pdbx_seq_one_letter_code
_entity_poly.pdbx_strand_id
1 'polypeptide(L)' 'DGQLLAERVDYATELRSRYGVPIWCLHRADLQDAMVARARALGAEIRLGNVEHVDRENAKVVLANKETIKADIILRADGL' A
#
# COMPACT_ATOMS: atom_id res chain seq x y z
N ASP A 1 -2.64 -35.57 -21.65
CA ASP A 1 -1.71 -35.01 -22.65
C ASP A 1 -1.67 -33.51 -22.48
N GLY A 2 -0.62 -32.94 -21.88
CA GLY A 2 -0.59 -31.51 -21.55
C GLY A 2 -0.46 -30.65 -22.81
N GLN A 3 -1.48 -29.85 -23.15
CA GLN A 3 -1.45 -28.90 -24.26
C GLN A 3 -1.04 -27.51 -23.78
N LEU A 4 -0.10 -26.87 -24.48
CA LEU A 4 0.24 -25.46 -24.29
C LEU A 4 -0.96 -24.58 -24.64
N LEU A 5 -1.43 -23.76 -23.70
CA LEU A 5 -2.58 -22.86 -23.89
C LEU A 5 -2.20 -21.43 -24.28
N ALA A 6 -1.04 -20.96 -23.80
CA ALA A 6 -0.53 -19.63 -24.12
C ALA A 6 0.98 -19.55 -23.84
N GLU A 7 1.68 -18.81 -24.68
CA GLU A 7 3.07 -18.42 -24.49
C GLU A 7 3.20 -16.93 -24.80
N ARG A 8 4.02 -16.23 -24.03
CA ARG A 8 4.40 -14.84 -24.31
C ARG A 8 5.90 -14.73 -24.33
N VAL A 9 6.43 -14.36 -25.49
CA VAL A 9 7.85 -14.09 -25.68
C VAL A 9 8.11 -12.60 -25.48
N ASP A 10 9.14 -12.28 -24.70
CA ASP A 10 9.58 -10.90 -24.41
C ASP A 10 8.49 -9.97 -23.81
N TYR A 11 7.82 -10.49 -22.77
CA TYR A 11 6.71 -9.81 -22.10
C TYR A 11 7.06 -8.42 -21.55
N ALA A 12 8.31 -8.21 -21.13
CA ALA A 12 8.76 -6.91 -20.62
C ALA A 12 8.74 -5.83 -21.72
N THR A 13 9.18 -6.18 -22.93
CA THR A 13 9.13 -5.28 -24.10
C THR A 13 7.69 -5.01 -24.52
N GLU A 14 6.84 -6.04 -24.56
CA GLU A 14 5.40 -5.90 -24.85
C GLU A 14 4.75 -4.86 -23.93
N LEU A 15 4.92 -5.02 -22.62
CA LEU A 15 4.31 -4.13 -21.63
C LEU A 15 4.86 -2.71 -21.69
N ARG A 16 6.18 -2.57 -21.88
CA ARG A 16 6.79 -1.24 -21.99
C ARG A 16 6.29 -0.49 -23.22
N SER A 17 6.16 -1.18 -24.36
CA SER A 17 5.60 -0.58 -25.59
C SER A 17 4.15 -0.11 -25.37
N ARG A 18 3.35 -0.91 -24.66
CA ARG A 18 1.94 -0.62 -24.42
C ARG A 18 1.70 0.48 -23.38
N TYR A 19 2.46 0.48 -22.29
CA TYR A 19 2.19 1.33 -21.12
C TYR A 19 3.22 2.43 -20.89
N GLY A 20 4.30 2.47 -21.68
CA GLY A 20 5.37 3.47 -21.59
C GLY A 20 6.29 3.32 -20.37
N VAL A 21 6.02 2.35 -19.48
CA VAL A 21 6.74 2.14 -18.22
C VAL A 21 7.11 0.66 -18.05
N PRO A 22 8.20 0.34 -17.33
CA PRO A 22 8.55 -1.05 -17.05
C PRO A 22 7.51 -1.74 -16.17
N ILE A 23 7.41 -3.07 -16.31
CA ILE A 23 6.85 -3.92 -15.26
C ILE A 23 7.95 -4.28 -14.27
N TRP A 24 7.60 -4.26 -12.98
CA TRP A 24 8.50 -4.70 -11.92
C TRP A 24 7.92 -5.91 -11.19
N CYS A 25 8.76 -6.92 -10.99
CA CYS A 25 8.55 -7.94 -9.99
C CYS A 25 9.43 -7.57 -8.80
N LEU A 26 8.80 -7.27 -7.66
CA LEU A 26 9.48 -6.80 -6.46
C LEU A 26 9.18 -7.71 -5.29
N HIS A 27 10.15 -7.84 -4.39
CA HIS A 27 9.89 -8.42 -3.08
C HIS A 27 9.00 -7.47 -2.28
N ARG A 28 7.98 -8.03 -1.63
CA ARG A 28 6.95 -7.22 -0.93
C ARG A 28 7.54 -6.42 0.23
N ALA A 29 8.46 -7.01 0.99
CA ALA A 29 9.09 -6.33 2.13
C ALA A 29 9.90 -5.12 1.64
N ASP A 30 10.70 -5.29 0.60
CA ASP A 30 11.60 -4.26 0.09
C ASP A 30 10.81 -3.05 -0.46
N LEU A 31 9.71 -3.32 -1.18
CA LEU A 31 8.82 -2.26 -1.63
C LEU A 31 8.19 -1.51 -0.44
N GLN A 32 7.70 -2.24 0.56
CA GLN A 32 7.09 -1.64 1.74
C GLN A 32 8.10 -0.79 2.53
N ASP A 33 9.33 -1.28 2.71
CA ASP A 33 10.40 -0.57 3.41
C ASP A 33 10.78 0.72 2.68
N ALA A 34 10.93 0.67 1.35
CA ALA A 34 11.20 1.85 0.54
C ALA A 34 10.07 2.90 0.66
N MET A 35 8.81 2.47 0.69
CA MET A 35 7.67 3.35 0.88
C MET A 35 7.64 3.99 2.28
N VAL A 36 7.88 3.21 3.34
CA VAL A 36 7.96 3.71 4.72
C VAL A 36 9.08 4.73 4.87
N ALA A 37 10.26 4.44 4.32
CA ALA A 37 11.40 5.34 4.35
C ALA A 37 11.08 6.67 3.65
N ARG A 38 10.46 6.63 2.46
CA ARG A 38 10.08 7.83 1.73
C ARG A 38 9.00 8.64 2.45
N ALA A 39 7.99 8.00 3.03
CA ALA A 39 6.95 8.67 3.79
C ALA A 39 7.52 9.44 4.99
N ARG A 40 8.43 8.81 5.76
CA ARG A 40 9.14 9.47 6.87
C ARG A 40 9.97 10.66 6.39
N ALA A 41 10.71 10.49 5.29
CA ALA A 41 11.52 11.57 4.72
C ALA A 41 10.69 12.78 4.25
N LEU A 42 9.41 12.57 3.92
CA LEU A 42 8.45 13.63 3.58
C LEU A 42 7.72 14.21 4.80
N GLY A 43 8.03 13.73 6.02
CA GLY A 43 7.45 14.23 7.27
C GLY A 43 6.22 13.50 7.77
N ALA A 44 5.86 12.36 7.18
CA ALA A 44 4.76 11.55 7.71
C ALA A 44 5.15 10.90 9.06
N GLU A 45 4.30 11.04 10.05
CA GLU A 45 4.42 10.32 11.32
C GLU A 45 3.86 8.90 11.18
N ILE A 46 4.67 7.90 11.53
CA ILE A 46 4.26 6.49 11.48
C ILE A 46 4.29 5.92 12.90
N ARG A 47 3.11 5.61 13.43
CA ARG A 47 2.92 5.02 14.75
C ARG A 47 2.47 3.57 14.58
N LEU A 48 3.20 2.64 15.18
CA LEU A 48 2.81 1.22 15.21
C LEU A 48 1.82 0.99 16.37
N GLY A 49 0.72 0.31 16.09
CA GLY A 49 -0.34 0.05 17.05
C GLY A 49 -1.64 -0.36 16.35
N ASN A 50 -2.69 -0.61 17.13
CA ASN A 50 -4.00 -1.00 16.62
C ASN A 50 -5.00 0.15 16.80
N VAL A 51 -5.81 0.39 15.77
CA VAL A 51 -7.01 1.21 15.84
C VAL A 51 -8.16 0.31 16.28
N GLU A 52 -8.83 0.64 17.38
CA GLU A 52 -9.98 -0.14 17.87
C GLU A 52 -11.31 0.37 17.31
N HIS A 53 -11.44 1.69 17.12
CA HIS A 53 -12.68 2.29 16.69
C HIS A 53 -12.45 3.54 15.83
N VAL A 54 -13.33 3.74 14.84
CA VAL A 54 -13.34 4.93 13.98
C VAL A 54 -14.71 5.60 14.11
N ASP A 55 -14.73 6.78 14.70
CA ASP A 55 -15.89 7.67 14.72
C ASP A 55 -15.92 8.47 13.42
N ARG A 56 -16.83 8.07 12.54
CA ARG A 56 -16.97 8.64 11.20
C ARG A 56 -17.64 10.01 11.21
N GLU A 57 -18.49 10.28 12.20
CA GLU A 57 -19.23 11.54 12.28
C GLU A 57 -18.32 12.69 12.71
N ASN A 58 -17.34 12.39 13.58
CA ASN A 58 -16.45 13.40 14.15
C ASN A 58 -15.03 13.38 13.61
N ALA A 59 -14.73 12.52 12.62
CA ALA A 59 -13.40 12.28 12.09
C ALA A 59 -12.36 12.02 13.21
N LYS A 60 -12.67 11.02 14.06
CA LYS A 60 -11.79 10.58 15.15
C LYS A 60 -11.46 9.10 15.06
N VAL A 61 -10.27 8.73 15.51
CA VAL A 61 -9.88 7.33 15.74
C VAL A 61 -9.55 7.12 17.21
N VAL A 62 -9.96 5.98 17.74
CA VAL A 62 -9.62 5.50 19.09
C VAL A 62 -8.64 4.35 18.94
N LEU A 63 -7.47 4.51 19.54
CA LEU A 63 -6.39 3.52 19.54
C LEU A 63 -6.59 2.51 20.69
N ALA A 64 -5.92 1.36 20.61
CA ALA A 64 -6.01 0.31 21.63
C ALA A 64 -5.55 0.76 23.03
N ASN A 65 -4.63 1.73 23.09
CA ASN A 65 -4.20 2.37 24.34
C ASN A 65 -5.21 3.42 24.87
N LYS A 66 -6.40 3.52 24.27
CA LYS A 66 -7.47 4.49 24.56
C LYS A 66 -7.14 5.95 24.20
N GLU A 67 -6.02 6.21 23.55
CA GLU A 67 -5.72 7.51 22.95
C GLU A 67 -6.71 7.82 21.83
N THR A 68 -7.16 9.08 21.75
CA THR A 68 -8.04 9.55 20.67
C THR A 68 -7.31 10.56 19.81
N ILE A 69 -7.29 10.33 18.50
CA ILE A 69 -6.72 11.25 17.52
C ILE A 69 -7.87 11.83 16.69
N LYS A 70 -7.89 13.16 16.55
CA LYS A 70 -8.82 13.88 15.67
C LYS A 70 -8.07 14.37 14.43
N ALA A 71 -8.69 14.27 13.27
CA ALA A 71 -8.18 14.79 12.01
C ALA A 71 -9.33 15.36 11.16
N ASP A 72 -9.00 16.00 10.04
CA ASP A 72 -10.02 16.47 9.08
C ASP A 72 -10.54 15.31 8.21
N ILE A 73 -9.65 14.38 7.87
CA ILE A 73 -9.94 13.23 7.01
C ILE A 73 -9.28 11.99 7.62
N ILE A 74 -10.02 10.87 7.59
CA ILE A 74 -9.50 9.55 7.96
C ILE A 74 -9.52 8.65 6.73
N LEU A 75 -8.35 8.10 6.40
CA LEU A 75 -8.20 7.10 5.34
C LEU A 75 -8.06 5.71 5.96
N ARG A 76 -9.03 4.84 5.71
CA ARG A 76 -8.99 3.42 6.12
C ARG A 76 -8.34 2.58 5.02
N ALA A 77 -7.05 2.30 5.20
CA ALA A 77 -6.27 1.43 4.33
C ALA A 77 -5.85 0.15 5.08
N ASP A 78 -6.79 -0.45 5.84
CA ASP A 78 -6.59 -1.57 6.76
C ASP A 78 -6.62 -2.96 6.10
N GLY A 79 -6.87 -3.05 4.79
CA GLY A 79 -6.92 -4.31 4.05
C GLY A 79 -8.24 -5.07 4.26
N LEU A 80 -8.29 -6.31 3.75
CA LEU A 80 -9.41 -7.25 3.93
C LEU A 80 -9.22 -8.09 5.20
#